data_AF-A0A7S0J506-F1
#
_entry.id   AF-A0A7S0J506-F1
#
_cell.length_a   1.000
_cell.length_b   1.000
_cell.length_c   1.000
_cell.angle_alpha   90.00
_cell.angle_beta   90.00
_cell.angle_gamma   90.00
#
_symmetry.space_group_name_H-M   'P 1'
#
loop_
_entity.id
_entity.type
_entity.pdbx_description
1 polymer ?
#
loop_
_entity_poly.entity_id
_entity_poly.type
_entity_poly.pdbx_seq_one_letter_code
_entity_poly.pdbx_strand_id
1 'polypeptide(L)'
;ETGDRLEESKQINLSLSALAKVMATLCEAKGKAVHVPYRDSKLTRLLQDSLGGNCRTAMVACISPLASTLDDTLTTLNFTSRAKAIRNHARVNLQASGDAA
;
A
#
# COMPACT_ATOMS: atom_id res chain seq x y z
N GLU A 1 28.06 -4.79 -9.95
CA GLU A 1 27.50 -3.78 -9.02
C GLU A 1 28.01 -4.08 -7.62
N THR A 2 28.45 -3.08 -6.86
CA THR A 2 29.00 -3.23 -5.51
C THR A 2 27.95 -3.86 -4.58
N GLY A 3 28.29 -4.93 -3.86
CA GLY A 3 27.33 -5.82 -3.16
C GLY A 3 26.31 -5.12 -2.26
N ASP A 4 26.69 -4.02 -1.61
CA ASP A 4 25.80 -3.26 -0.73
C ASP A 4 24.63 -2.61 -1.46
N ARG A 5 24.86 -2.04 -2.66
CA ARG A 5 23.79 -1.42 -3.47
C ARG A 5 22.80 -2.45 -3.98
N LEU A 6 23.29 -3.65 -4.30
CA LEU A 6 22.44 -4.76 -4.72
C LEU A 6 21.56 -5.22 -3.56
N GLU A 7 22.12 -5.35 -2.36
CA GLU A 7 21.35 -5.78 -1.19
C GLU A 7 20.31 -4.73 -0.77
N GLU A 8 20.68 -3.45 -0.79
CA GLU A 8 19.73 -2.34 -0.59
C GLU A 8 18.57 -2.41 -1.61
N SER A 9 18.89 -2.59 -2.88
CA SER A 9 17.90 -2.71 -3.96
C SER A 9 16.95 -3.89 -3.75
N LYS A 10 17.44 -5.03 -3.24
CA LYS A 10 16.58 -6.17 -2.89
C LYS A 10 15.62 -5.83 -1.76
N GLN A 11 16.09 -5.17 -0.70
CA GLN A 11 15.24 -4.81 0.44
C GLN A 11 14.13 -3.82 0.04
N ILE A 12 14.46 -2.85 -0.82
CA ILE A 12 13.47 -1.94 -1.41
C ILE A 12 12.40 -2.74 -2.17
N ASN A 13 12.82 -3.61 -3.09
CA ASN A 13 11.91 -4.42 -3.91
C ASN A 13 11.07 -5.41 -3.09
N LEU A 14 11.61 -5.94 -1.99
CA LEU A 14 10.89 -6.82 -1.08
C LEU A 14 9.69 -6.09 -0.45
N SER A 15 9.91 -4.88 0.07
CA SER A 15 8.85 -4.08 0.69
C SER A 15 7.77 -3.67 -0.32
N LEU A 16 8.16 -3.31 -1.54
CA LEU A 16 7.25 -2.99 -2.64
C LEU A 16 6.43 -4.21 -3.08
N SER A 17 7.05 -5.38 -3.12
CA SER A 17 6.36 -6.64 -3.46
C SER A 17 5.34 -7.02 -2.39
N ALA A 18 5.67 -6.84 -1.10
CA ALA A 18 4.72 -7.07 0.00
C ALA A 18 3.53 -6.11 -0.09
N LEU A 19 3.78 -4.83 -0.39
CA LEU A 19 2.73 -3.84 -0.64
C LEU A 19 1.81 -4.26 -1.79
N ALA A 20 2.40 -4.73 -2.90
CA ALA A 20 1.63 -5.19 -4.06
C ALA A 20 0.73 -6.40 -3.75
N LYS A 21 1.21 -7.35 -2.93
CA LYS A 21 0.42 -8.49 -2.45
C LYS A 21 -0.78 -8.04 -1.62
N VAL A 22 -0.55 -7.18 -0.63
CA VAL A 22 -1.61 -6.61 0.23
C VAL A 22 -2.68 -5.93 -0.60
N MET A 23 -2.26 -5.09 -1.55
CA MET A 23 -3.19 -4.37 -2.43
C MET A 23 -3.99 -5.30 -3.33
N ALA A 24 -3.36 -6.32 -3.92
CA ALA A 24 -4.06 -7.30 -4.74
C ALA A 24 -5.14 -8.03 -3.94
N THR A 25 -4.80 -8.52 -2.74
CA THR A 25 -5.77 -9.17 -1.84
C THR A 25 -6.94 -8.26 -1.49
N LEU A 26 -6.68 -6.98 -1.21
CA LEU A 26 -7.74 -6.00 -0.90
C LEU A 26 -8.66 -5.72 -2.09
N CYS A 27 -8.09 -5.62 -3.29
CA CYS A 27 -8.85 -5.42 -4.53
C CYS A 27 -9.78 -6.61 -4.81
N GLU A 28 -9.29 -7.84 -4.60
CA GLU A 28 -10.05 -9.08 -4.78
C GLU A 28 -11.13 -9.28 -3.70
N ALA A 29 -10.81 -8.92 -2.44
CA ALA A 29 -11.73 -9.02 -1.33
C ALA A 29 -13.00 -8.17 -1.53
N LYS A 30 -12.91 -7.06 -2.28
CA LYS A 30 -14.05 -6.15 -2.58
C LYS A 30 -14.84 -5.74 -1.32
N GLY A 31 -14.14 -5.55 -0.20
CA GLY A 31 -14.73 -5.20 1.10
C GLY A 31 -15.24 -6.37 1.95
N LYS A 32 -15.03 -7.62 1.51
CA LYS A 32 -15.28 -8.82 2.33
C LYS A 32 -14.14 -9.05 3.32
N ALA A 33 -14.45 -9.67 4.45
CA ALA A 33 -13.43 -10.09 5.41
C ALA A 33 -12.60 -11.23 4.81
N VAL A 34 -11.31 -10.96 4.53
CA VAL A 34 -10.32 -11.91 4.03
C VAL A 34 -9.02 -11.67 4.80
N HIS A 35 -8.21 -12.72 4.98
CA HIS A 35 -6.88 -12.55 5.54
C HIS A 35 -6.00 -11.73 4.59
N VAL A 36 -5.56 -10.55 5.03
CA VAL A 36 -4.65 -9.68 4.28
C VAL A 36 -3.26 -9.74 4.92
N PRO A 37 -2.18 -10.02 4.15
CA PRO A 37 -0.86 -10.32 4.68
C PRO A 37 -0.06 -9.04 5.05
N TYR A 38 -0.64 -8.15 5.89
CA TYR A 38 0.06 -6.93 6.33
C TYR A 38 1.36 -7.23 7.11
N ARG A 39 1.49 -8.44 7.65
CA ARG A 39 2.64 -8.85 8.48
C ARG A 39 3.88 -9.21 7.67
N ASP A 40 3.77 -9.36 6.36
CA ASP A 40 4.88 -9.73 5.47
C ASP A 40 5.98 -8.65 5.42
N SER A 41 5.65 -7.40 5.76
CA SER A 41 6.64 -6.33 5.90
C SER A 41 6.26 -5.33 7.00
N LYS A 42 7.25 -4.66 7.56
CA LYS A 42 7.01 -3.54 8.50
C LYS A 42 6.25 -2.39 7.82
N LEU A 43 6.53 -2.12 6.55
CA LEU A 43 5.89 -1.08 5.76
C LEU A 43 4.37 -1.31 5.64
N THR A 44 3.97 -2.52 5.22
CA THR A 44 2.55 -2.87 5.07
C THR A 44 1.80 -2.86 6.39
N ARG A 45 2.49 -3.15 7.50
CA ARG A 45 1.91 -3.07 8.85
C ARG A 45 1.67 -1.64 9.30
N LEU A 46 2.59 -0.72 8.98
CA LEU A 46 2.39 0.72 9.22
C LEU A 46 1.24 1.28 8.37
N LEU A 47 1.08 0.77 7.14
CA LEU A 47 0.05 1.22 6.21
C LEU A 47 -1.30 0.52 6.39
N GLN A 48 -1.46 -0.36 7.38
CA GLN A 48 -2.68 -1.15 7.57
C GLN A 48 -3.94 -0.27 7.70
N ASP A 49 -3.85 0.85 8.42
CA ASP A 49 -4.98 1.78 8.54
C ASP A 49 -5.30 2.50 7.22
N SER A 50 -4.27 2.72 6.39
CA SER A 50 -4.39 3.39 5.10
C SER A 50 -4.84 2.47 3.96
N LEU A 51 -4.74 1.16 4.12
CA LEU A 51 -5.08 0.18 3.10
C LEU A 51 -6.13 -0.77 3.67
N GLY A 52 -7.40 -0.50 3.42
CA GLY A 52 -8.52 -1.31 3.93
C GLY A 52 -8.96 -0.98 5.35
N GLY A 53 -8.37 0.04 5.98
CA GLY A 53 -8.58 0.38 7.40
C GLY A 53 -9.31 1.71 7.63
N ASN A 54 -9.01 2.31 8.78
CA ASN A 54 -9.63 3.54 9.26
C ASN A 54 -8.79 4.80 8.92
N CYS A 55 -8.68 5.12 7.63
CA CYS A 55 -7.97 6.32 7.18
C CYS A 55 -8.51 6.81 5.83
N ARG A 56 -8.50 8.14 5.62
CA ARG A 56 -8.68 8.72 4.28
C ARG A 56 -7.32 8.72 3.60
N THR A 57 -7.19 7.96 2.52
CA THR A 57 -5.88 7.71 1.91
C THR A 57 -5.84 8.24 0.49
N ALA A 58 -4.75 8.94 0.17
CA ALA A 58 -4.42 9.37 -1.18
C ALA A 58 -3.13 8.67 -1.62
N MET A 59 -3.06 8.29 -2.90
CA MET A 59 -1.88 7.69 -3.51
C MET A 59 -1.42 8.58 -4.65
N VAL A 60 -0.11 8.90 -4.68
CA VAL A 60 0.52 9.69 -5.73
C VAL A 60 1.35 8.75 -6.60
N ALA A 61 1.03 8.71 -7.89
CA ALA A 61 1.78 7.94 -8.89
C ALA A 61 2.86 8.83 -9.50
N CYS A 62 4.13 8.55 -9.20
CA CYS A 62 5.26 9.22 -9.82
C CYS A 62 5.70 8.42 -11.05
N ILE A 63 5.52 8.99 -12.24
CA ILE A 63 5.84 8.34 -13.53
C ILE A 63 6.75 9.24 -14.37
N SER A 64 7.43 8.63 -15.34
CA SER A 64 8.33 9.33 -16.26
C SER A 64 7.66 9.48 -17.63
N PRO A 65 7.76 10.66 -18.29
CA PRO A 65 7.22 10.86 -19.63
C PRO A 65 8.11 10.29 -20.74
N LEU A 66 9.26 9.69 -20.41
CA LEU A 66 10.22 9.20 -21.39
C LEU A 66 9.74 7.90 -22.05
N ALA A 67 9.91 7.80 -23.37
CA ALA A 67 9.57 6.59 -24.12
C ALA A 67 10.37 5.35 -23.67
N SER A 68 11.62 5.54 -23.22
CA SER A 68 12.46 4.46 -22.70
C SER A 68 11.96 3.86 -21.38
N THR A 69 11.07 4.56 -20.67
CA THR A 69 10.48 4.15 -19.39
C THR A 69 8.99 3.84 -19.50
N LEU A 70 8.51 3.59 -20.71
CA LEU A 70 7.08 3.41 -20.98
C LEU A 70 6.53 2.16 -20.27
N ASP A 71 7.29 1.05 -20.27
CA ASP A 71 6.87 -0.19 -19.62
C ASP A 71 6.75 -0.05 -18.09
N ASP A 72 7.71 0.63 -17.45
CA ASP A 72 7.67 0.93 -16.01
C ASP A 72 6.53 1.89 -15.66
N THR A 73 6.27 2.85 -16.55
CA THR A 73 5.16 3.80 -16.41
C THR A 73 3.82 3.09 -16.52
N LEU A 74 3.64 2.20 -17.50
CA LEU A 74 2.44 1.37 -17.63
C LEU A 74 2.26 0.46 -16.42
N THR A 75 3.34 -0.11 -15.88
CA THR A 75 3.30 -0.93 -14.67
C THR A 75 2.77 -0.13 -13.48
N THR A 76 3.30 1.08 -13.28
CA THR A 76 2.84 2.01 -12.23
C THR A 76 1.37 2.43 -12.41
N LEU A 77 0.95 2.72 -13.64
CA LEU A 77 -0.44 3.09 -13.94
C LEU A 77 -1.41 1.92 -13.71
N ASN A 78 -1.05 0.71 -14.13
CA ASN A 78 -1.85 -0.49 -13.86
C ASN A 78 -1.94 -0.79 -12.36
N PHE A 79 -0.85 -0.58 -11.63
CA PHE A 79 -0.81 -0.71 -10.19
C PHE A 79 -1.78 0.27 -9.50
N THR A 80 -1.70 1.56 -9.84
CA THR A 80 -2.57 2.59 -9.25
C THR A 80 -4.03 2.47 -9.70
N SER A 81 -4.28 2.00 -10.92
CA SER A 81 -5.64 1.71 -11.40
C SER A 81 -6.32 0.66 -10.53
N ARG A 82 -5.63 -0.44 -10.18
CA ARG A 82 -6.13 -1.45 -9.25
C ARG A 82 -6.34 -0.87 -7.84
N ALA A 83 -5.41 -0.05 -7.37
CA ALA A 83 -5.47 0.58 -6.05
C ALA A 83 -6.79 1.33 -5.79
N LYS A 84 -7.42 1.90 -6.83
CA LYS A 84 -8.72 2.59 -6.74
C LYS A 84 -9.86 1.69 -6.24
N ALA A 85 -9.74 0.37 -6.36
CA ALA A 85 -10.74 -0.58 -5.89
C ALA A 85 -10.66 -0.85 -4.37
N ILE A 86 -9.57 -0.43 -3.71
CA ILE A 86 -9.39 -0.60 -2.27
C ILE A 86 -10.37 0.30 -1.54
N ARG A 87 -11.11 -0.28 -0.57
CA ARG A 87 -12.12 0.43 0.22
C ARG A 87 -11.61 0.64 1.64
N ASN A 88 -11.56 1.90 2.06
CA ASN A 88 -11.31 2.27 3.45
C ASN A 88 -12.62 2.64 4.14
N HIS A 89 -12.68 2.43 5.45
CA HIS A 89 -13.83 2.77 6.30
C HIS A 89 -13.42 3.80 7.35
N ALA A 90 -13.14 5.02 6.88
CA ALA A 90 -12.70 6.12 7.73
C ALA A 90 -13.80 6.60 8.70
N ARG A 91 -13.45 6.74 9.97
CA ARG A 91 -14.27 7.15 11.12
C ARG A 91 -13.41 8.04 12.02
N VAL A 92 -14.05 9.02 12.67
CA VAL A 92 -13.37 9.89 13.64
C VAL A 92 -13.07 9.09 14.90
N ASN A 93 -11.80 9.12 15.33
CA ASN A 93 -11.37 8.51 16.59
C ASN A 93 -11.68 9.49 17.72
N LEU A 94 -12.78 9.26 18.46
CA LEU A 94 -13.08 10.01 19.67
C LEU A 94 -12.39 9.33 20.85
N GLN A 95 -11.55 10.08 21.57
CA GLN A 95 -11.16 9.67 22.91
C GLN A 95 -12.31 10.04 23.84
N ALA A 96 -12.89 9.05 24.52
CA ALA A 96 -13.74 9.35 25.66
C ALA A 96 -12.85 10.03 26.71
N SER A 97 -13.01 11.33 26.90
CA SER A 97 -12.44 12.04 28.05
C SER A 97 -13.13 11.47 29.29
N GLY A 98 -12.51 10.43 29.86
CA GLY A 98 -12.86 9.90 31.17
C GLY A 98 -12.39 10.86 32.25
N ASP A 99 -13.02 12.02 32.33
CA ASP A 99 -13.20 12.76 33.57
C ASP A 99 -14.70 12.73 33.86
N ALA A 100 -15.17 11.57 34.31
CA ALA A 100 -16.47 11.42 34.94
C ALA A 100 -16.23 10.95 36.37
N ALA A 101 -16.19 11.93 37.27
CA ALA A 101 -16.38 11.88 38.73
C ALA A 101 -15.55 10.88 39.55
#